data_AF-A0A535F6J1-F1
#
_entry.id   AF-A0A535F6J1-F1
#
_cell.length_a   1.000
_cell.length_b   1.000
_cell.length_c   1.000
_cell.angle_alpha   90.00
_cell.angle_beta   90.00
_cell.angle_gamma   90.00
#
_symmetry.space_group_name_H-M   'P 1'
#
loop_
_entity.id
_entity.type
_entity.pdbx_description
1 polymer ?
#
loop_
_entity_poly.entity_id
_entity_poly.type
_entity_poly.pdbx_seq_one_letter_code
_entity_poly.pdbx_strand_id
1 'polypeptide(L)' 'MHTRIEWVGGVDGRADTPETSDFGPIAVKRRETINWNGYQLQVPPLDLQLIVSERRGLTERAEKIKHFMMNNGRHT' A
#
# COMPACT_ATOMS: atom_id res chain seq x y z
N MET A 1 10.03 22.96 -24.00
CA MET A 1 8.91 23.31 -23.09
C MET A 1 8.15 22.04 -22.76
N HIS A 2 7.90 21.77 -21.49
CA HIS A 2 7.05 20.65 -21.04
C HIS A 2 6.07 21.18 -20.00
N THR A 3 4.81 20.77 -20.11
CA THR A 3 3.76 21.04 -19.13
C THR A 3 3.52 19.77 -18.30
N ARG A 4 3.42 19.91 -16.98
CA ARG A 4 2.98 18.83 -16.08
C ARG A 4 1.51 19.07 -15.76
N ILE A 5 0.66 18.14 -16.15
CA ILE A 5 -0.73 18.09 -15.72
C ILE A 5 -0.80 17.07 -14.58
N GLU A 6 -1.24 17.49 -13.41
CA GLU A 6 -1.47 16.61 -12.27
C GLU A 6 -2.97 16.51 -12.00
N TRP A 7 -3.48 15.29 -11.91
CA TRP A 7 -4.88 15.00 -11.63
C TRP A 7 -4.97 14.34 -10.27
N VAL A 8 -5.59 15.04 -9.31
CA VAL A 8 -5.85 14.50 -7.97
C VAL A 8 -7.31 14.11 -7.90
N GLY A 9 -7.59 12.80 -7.97
CA GLY A 9 -8.89 12.26 -7.60
C GLY A 9 -8.98 12.17 -6.08
N GLY A 10 -10.00 12.79 -5.47
CA GLY A 10 -10.28 12.57 -4.06
C GLY A 10 -10.51 11.08 -3.77
N VAL A 11 -10.11 10.64 -2.58
CA VAL A 11 -10.34 9.28 -2.11
C VAL A 11 -11.56 9.29 -1.17
N ASP A 12 -12.59 8.53 -1.51
CA ASP A 12 -13.76 8.32 -0.65
C ASP A 12 -14.01 6.82 -0.45
N GLY A 13 -15.13 6.47 0.21
CA GLY A 13 -15.47 5.08 0.54
C GLY A 13 -15.57 4.15 -0.68
N ARG A 14 -15.72 4.67 -1.90
CA ARG A 14 -15.72 3.87 -3.13
C ARG A 14 -14.36 3.23 -3.40
N ALA A 15 -13.26 3.79 -2.88
CA ALA A 15 -11.94 3.19 -3.01
C ALA A 15 -11.87 1.81 -2.34
N ASP A 16 -12.65 1.58 -1.28
CA ASP A 16 -12.70 0.33 -0.54
C ASP A 16 -13.98 -0.50 -0.83
N THR A 17 -14.68 -0.18 -1.93
CA THR A 17 -15.93 -0.85 -2.33
C THR A 17 -15.81 -1.35 -3.79
N PRO A 18 -16.14 -2.63 -4.10
CA PRO A 18 -16.67 -3.66 -3.21
C PRO A 18 -15.62 -4.30 -2.29
N GLU A 19 -14.34 -4.09 -2.57
CA GLU A 19 -13.25 -4.73 -1.85
C GLU A 19 -12.23 -3.69 -1.42
N THR A 20 -11.49 -3.98 -0.35
CA THR A 20 -10.50 -3.06 0.22
C THR A 20 -9.40 -2.72 -0.78
N SER A 21 -8.90 -1.49 -0.69
CA SER A 21 -7.74 -1.00 -1.42
C SER A 21 -6.57 -0.68 -0.49
N ASP A 22 -5.38 -0.53 -1.06
CA ASP A 22 -4.16 -0.10 -0.38
C ASP A 22 -3.97 1.42 -0.40
N PHE A 23 -4.97 2.18 -0.87
CA PHE A 23 -4.95 3.65 -0.91
C PHE A 23 -6.22 4.31 -0.36
N GLY A 24 -7.25 3.53 -0.01
CA GLY A 24 -8.55 3.98 0.47
C GLY A 24 -8.58 4.41 1.95
N PRO A 25 -9.75 4.78 2.48
CA PRO A 25 -9.94 5.09 3.90
C PRO A 25 -9.40 4.03 4.87
N ILE A 26 -9.48 2.74 4.52
CA ILE A 26 -8.92 1.65 5.33
C ILE A 26 -7.39 1.75 5.40
N ALA A 27 -6.73 2.01 4.28
CA ALA A 27 -5.28 2.21 4.23
C ALA A 27 -4.85 3.43 5.05
N VAL A 28 -5.60 4.54 4.97
CA VAL A 28 -5.35 5.73 5.79
C VAL A 28 -5.49 5.41 7.27
N LYS A 29 -6.53 4.68 7.68
CA LYS A 29 -6.75 4.31 9.08
C LYS A 29 -5.65 3.40 9.64
N ARG A 30 -5.06 2.57 8.78
CA ARG A 30 -4.07 1.55 9.15
C ARG A 30 -2.63 1.93 8.79
N ARG A 31 -2.39 3.17 8.35
CA ARG A 31 -1.08 3.62 7.87
C ARG A 31 0.00 3.44 8.92
N GLU A 32 1.15 2.98 8.48
CA GLU A 32 2.35 2.78 9.29
C GLU A 32 3.33 3.92 9.03
N THR A 33 4.11 4.30 10.04
CA THR A 33 5.21 5.26 9.87
C THR A 33 6.52 4.50 9.74
N ILE A 34 7.23 4.71 8.65
CA ILE A 34 8.55 4.12 8.40
C ILE A 34 9.62 5.21 8.34
N ASN A 35 10.87 4.86 8.66
CA ASN A 35 12.01 5.72 8.36
C ASN A 35 12.63 5.28 7.02
N TRP A 36 12.65 6.19 6.05
CA TRP A 36 13.21 5.95 4.73
C TRP A 36 14.16 7.09 4.36
N ASN A 37 15.46 6.77 4.22
CA ASN A 37 16.51 7.75 3.92
C ASN A 37 16.52 8.98 4.85
N GLY A 38 16.21 8.77 6.14
CA GLY A 38 16.13 9.83 7.14
C GLY A 38 14.78 10.56 7.20
N TYR A 39 13.83 10.22 6.32
CA TYR A 39 12.48 10.80 6.30
C TYR A 39 11.47 9.87 6.97
N GLN A 40 10.57 10.43 7.77
CA GLN A 40 9.40 9.69 8.26
C GLN A 40 8.31 9.72 7.20
N LEU A 41 7.97 8.55 6.66
CA LEU A 41 6.93 8.39 5.65
C LEU A 41 5.76 7.60 6.22
N GLN A 42 4.54 8.02 5.87
CA GLN A 42 3.32 7.28 6.17
C GLN A 42 2.96 6.42 4.95
N VAL A 43 2.91 5.11 5.14
CA VAL A 43 2.67 4.13 4.07
C VAL A 43 1.54 3.18 4.45
N PRO A 44 0.79 2.62 3.47
CA PRO A 44 -0.16 1.56 3.76
C PRO A 44 0.57 0.31 4.27
N PRO A 45 -0.05 -0.48 5.15
CA PRO A 45 0.53 -1.71 5.66
C PRO A 45 0.63 -2.77 4.53
N LEU A 46 1.65 -3.63 4.63
CA LEU A 46 1.98 -4.59 3.57
C LEU A 46 0.89 -5.65 3.35
N ASP A 47 0.10 -5.98 4.37
CA ASP A 47 -0.99 -6.95 4.22
C ASP A 47 -2.11 -6.44 3.31
N LEU A 48 -2.42 -5.14 3.34
CA LEU A 48 -3.37 -4.53 2.39
C LEU A 48 -2.80 -4.57 0.97
N GLN A 49 -1.52 -4.25 0.82
CA GLN A 49 -0.86 -4.30 -0.49
C GLN A 49 -0.78 -5.73 -1.04
N LEU A 50 -0.64 -6.73 -0.16
CA LEU A 50 -0.67 -8.14 -0.53
C LEU A 50 -2.04 -8.52 -1.11
N ILE A 51 -3.13 -8.22 -0.40
CA ILE A 51 -4.51 -8.49 -0.84
C ILE A 51 -4.78 -7.88 -2.23
N VAL A 52 -4.40 -6.61 -2.43
CA VAL A 52 -4.59 -5.92 -3.72
C VAL A 52 -3.72 -6.54 -4.81
N SER A 53 -2.48 -6.90 -4.51
CA SER A 53 -1.56 -7.52 -5.46
C SER A 53 -2.05 -8.89 -5.92
N GLU A 54 -2.51 -9.73 -5.00
CA GLU A 54 -3.09 -11.04 -5.31
C GLU A 54 -4.35 -10.90 -6.17
N ARG A 55 -5.27 -10.01 -5.78
CA ARG A 55 -6.50 -9.76 -6.55
C ARG A 55 -6.22 -9.26 -7.97
N ARG A 56 -5.17 -8.46 -8.16
CA ARG A 56 -4.75 -7.93 -9.47
C ARG A 56 -3.85 -8.88 -10.27
N GLY A 57 -3.53 -10.07 -9.75
CA GLY A 57 -2.63 -11.02 -10.41
C GLY A 57 -1.16 -10.56 -10.49
N LEU A 58 -0.72 -9.68 -9.59
CA LEU A 58 0.64 -9.16 -9.50
C LEU A 58 1.55 -10.14 -8.74
N THR A 59 1.74 -11.35 -9.29
CA THR A 59 2.37 -12.49 -8.61
C THR A 59 3.76 -12.16 -8.06
N GLU A 60 4.63 -11.54 -8.86
CA GLU A 60 5.99 -11.19 -8.41
C GLU A 60 5.97 -10.25 -7.18
N ARG A 61 5.04 -9.29 -7.17
CA ARG A 61 4.87 -8.37 -6.05
C ARG A 61 4.36 -9.11 -4.81
N ALA A 62 3.34 -9.95 -4.96
CA ALA A 62 2.77 -10.73 -3.87
C ALA A 62 3.84 -11.63 -3.22
N GLU A 63 4.65 -12.32 -4.02
CA GLU A 63 5.71 -13.20 -3.50
C GLU A 63 6.81 -12.43 -2.75
N LYS A 64 7.21 -11.25 -3.23
CA LYS A 64 8.15 -10.38 -2.51
C LYS A 64 7.61 -9.96 -1.14
N ILE A 65 6.32 -9.61 -1.07
CA ILE A 65 5.67 -9.21 0.18
C ILE A 65 5.60 -10.42 1.14
N LYS A 66 5.15 -11.58 0.67
CA LYS A 66 5.09 -12.82 1.47
C LYS A 66 6.46 -13.19 2.02
N HIS A 67 7.49 -13.21 1.18
CA HIS A 67 8.86 -13.52 1.60
C HIS A 67 9.37 -12.56 2.67
N PHE A 68 9.14 -11.26 2.51
CA PHE A 68 9.51 -10.27 3.52
C PHE A 68 8.77 -10.51 4.85
N MET A 69 7.46 -10.73 4.81
CA MET A 69 6.65 -10.97 6.00
C MET A 69 7.08 -12.25 6.75
N MET A 70 7.43 -13.32 6.03
CA MET A 70 7.94 -14.57 6.61
C MET A 70 9.31 -14.39 7.30
N ASN A 71 10.17 -13.54 6.75
CA ASN A 71 11.52 -13.35 7.28
C ASN A 71 11.56 -12.34 8.43
N ASN A 72 10.70 -11.31 8.40
CA ASN A 72 10.72 -10.22 9.37
C ASN A 72 9.69 -10.36 10.50
N GLY A 73 8.75 -11.30 10.43
CA GLY A 73 7.82 -11.64 11.52
C GLY A 73 8.46 -12.23 12.78
N ARG A 74 9.81 -12.28 12.86
CA ARG A 74 10.60 -12.78 14.01
C ARG A 74 11.17 -11.67 14.91
N HIS A 75 10.86 -10.40 14.65
CA HIS A 75 11.34 -9.28 15.46
C HIS A 75 10.15 -8.51 16.05
N THR A 76 9.44 -9.16 16.96
CA THR A 76 8.64 -8.51 18.01
C THR A 76 9.42 -8.51 19.30
#